data_AF-A0A4Y3KE45-F1
#
_entry.id   AF-A0A4Y3KE45-F1
#
_cell.length_a   1.000
_cell.length_b   1.000
_cell.length_c   1.000
_cell.angle_alpha   90.00
_cell.angle_beta   90.00
_cell.angle_gamma   90.00
#
_symmetry.space_group_name_H-M   'P 1'
#
loop_
_entity.id
_entity.type
_entity.pdbx_description
1 polymer ?
#
loop_
_entity_poly.entity_id
_entity_poly.type
_entity_poly.pdbx_seq_one_letter_code
_entity_poly.pdbx_strand_id
1 'polypeptide(L)'
;MTTFEDLDLGEAFGDFGDAAAAPRRRSRAWGAAAFLLAIALLVVGVVWLDAARRSPVDVSAAPSDLVPALAAEQTAADRIADADLDLIDVVTTTTRRLGTSAWGEHYVGLTAGGAVCLLTVVEGDVPGQSCARPTTHLVLTTADVDGRDVVWLAAQGAGPTDAGWAQLAPNLWVRD
;
A
#
# COMPACT_ATOMS: atom_id res chain seq x y z
N MET A 1 66.82 50.08 -28.47
CA MET A 1 67.20 50.19 -27.05
C MET A 1 66.22 51.15 -26.40
N THR A 2 65.16 50.60 -25.80
CA THR A 2 64.15 51.25 -24.93
C THR A 2 63.34 50.09 -24.31
N THR A 3 63.69 49.68 -23.08
CA THR A 3 62.93 49.84 -21.83
C THR A 3 61.77 48.85 -21.66
N PHE A 4 62.08 47.71 -21.04
CA PHE A 4 61.18 46.82 -20.32
C PHE A 4 61.37 47.13 -18.83
N GLU A 5 60.62 48.07 -18.27
CA GLU A 5 60.55 48.32 -16.83
C GLU A 5 59.11 48.66 -16.45
N ASP A 6 58.68 48.13 -15.30
CA ASP A 6 57.42 48.34 -14.58
C ASP A 6 56.11 47.86 -15.21
N LEU A 7 55.92 46.54 -15.13
CA LEU A 7 54.60 46.01 -14.75
C LEU A 7 54.72 45.39 -13.36
N ASP A 8 54.27 46.20 -12.42
CA ASP A 8 53.98 45.91 -11.02
C ASP A 8 53.04 44.70 -10.88
N LEU A 9 53.62 43.52 -10.74
CA LEU A 9 52.92 42.25 -10.49
C LEU A 9 53.13 41.75 -9.05
N GLY A 10 53.79 42.54 -8.21
CA GLY A 10 54.11 42.19 -6.82
C GLY A 10 53.03 42.62 -5.81
N GLU A 11 52.31 43.71 -6.07
CA GLU A 11 51.39 44.30 -5.08
C GLU A 11 49.99 43.64 -5.05
N ALA A 12 49.64 42.83 -6.05
CA ALA A 12 48.33 42.16 -6.13
C ALA A 12 48.20 40.88 -5.28
N PHE A 13 49.30 40.38 -4.68
CA PHE A 13 49.30 39.15 -3.87
C PHE A 13 49.76 39.37 -2.42
N GLY A 14 49.90 40.63 -1.99
CA GLY A 14 50.48 41.02 -0.70
C GLY A 14 49.54 41.07 0.51
N ASP A 15 48.27 40.68 0.38
CA ASP A 15 47.31 40.67 1.49
C ASP A 15 46.66 39.30 1.70
N PHE A 16 47.49 38.30 1.98
CA PHE A 16 47.07 37.18 2.83
C PHE A 16 47.49 37.50 4.25
N GLY A 17 46.89 38.57 4.81
CA GLY A 17 46.96 38.87 6.22
C GLY A 17 46.62 37.64 7.06
N ASP A 18 47.38 37.47 8.13
CA ASP A 18 47.16 36.51 9.21
C ASP A 18 45.69 36.48 9.64
N ALA A 19 44.92 35.57 9.04
CA ALA A 19 43.63 35.18 9.57
C ALA A 19 43.88 34.30 10.79
N ALA A 20 44.07 34.96 11.94
CA ALA A 20 44.03 34.34 13.25
C ALA A 20 42.94 33.27 13.29
N ALA A 21 43.31 32.05 13.69
CA ALA A 21 42.42 30.90 13.74
C ALA A 21 41.24 31.17 14.71
N ALA A 22 40.14 31.73 14.17
CA ALA A 22 38.90 31.94 14.91
C ALA A 22 38.32 30.57 15.34
N PRO A 23 37.72 30.48 16.54
CA PRO A 23 37.46 29.20 17.18
C PRO A 23 36.39 28.40 16.45
N ARG A 24 36.81 27.34 15.72
CA ARG A 24 35.96 26.31 15.10
C ARG A 24 35.10 25.48 16.09
N ARG A 25 34.91 25.94 17.33
CA ARG A 25 34.12 25.24 18.36
C ARG A 25 32.61 25.40 18.16
N ARG A 26 32.15 26.52 17.57
CA ARG A 26 30.72 26.80 17.41
C ARG A 26 30.07 25.88 16.35
N SER A 27 30.77 25.52 15.28
CA SER A 27 30.22 24.67 14.21
C SER A 27 29.97 23.22 14.65
N ARG A 28 30.81 22.67 15.54
CA ARG A 28 30.63 21.30 16.06
C ARG A 28 29.41 21.17 16.96
N ALA A 29 29.13 22.18 17.79
CA ALA A 29 27.95 22.18 18.66
C ALA A 29 26.64 22.21 17.86
N TRP A 30 26.60 22.99 16.78
CA TRP A 30 25.45 23.03 15.87
C TRP A 30 25.28 21.73 15.08
N GLY A 31 26.38 21.11 14.63
CA GLY A 31 26.32 19.79 14.00
C GLY A 31 25.79 18.71 14.94
N ALA A 32 26.22 18.71 16.21
CA ALA A 32 25.71 17.79 17.21
C ALA A 32 24.22 18.02 17.51
N ALA A 33 23.79 19.28 17.62
CA ALA A 33 22.39 19.63 17.82
C ALA A 33 21.50 19.20 16.65
N ALA A 34 21.96 19.44 15.41
CA ALA A 34 21.24 19.01 14.21
C ALA A 34 21.13 17.48 14.11
N PHE A 35 22.19 16.76 14.47
CA PHE A 35 22.19 15.29 14.49
C PHE A 35 21.23 14.74 15.56
N LEU A 36 21.22 15.32 16.76
CA LEU A 36 20.27 14.95 17.81
C LEU A 36 18.82 15.22 17.40
N LEU A 37 18.56 16.35 16.75
CA LEU A 37 17.24 16.67 16.22
C LEU A 37 16.81 15.66 15.15
N ALA A 38 17.71 15.28 14.24
CA ALA A 38 17.43 14.27 13.22
C ALA A 38 17.09 12.91 13.84
N ILE A 39 17.85 12.47 14.85
CA ILE A 39 17.54 11.24 15.60
C ILE A 39 16.18 11.34 16.28
N ALA A 40 15.88 12.45 16.94
CA ALA A 40 14.61 12.66 17.62
C ALA A 40 13.43 12.56 16.64
N LEU A 41 13.54 13.21 15.47
CA LEU A 41 12.53 13.12 14.41
C LEU A 41 12.39 11.70 13.86
N LEU A 42 13.49 10.97 13.71
CA LEU A 42 13.47 9.56 13.28
C LEU A 42 12.75 8.67 14.29
N VAL A 43 13.06 8.82 15.58
CA VAL A 43 12.42 8.06 16.67
C VAL A 43 10.93 8.41 16.74
N VAL A 44 10.57 9.70 16.70
CA VAL A 44 9.16 10.12 16.69
C VAL A 44 8.44 9.58 15.46
N GLY A 45 9.06 9.64 14.28
CA GLY A 45 8.50 9.08 13.06
C GLY A 45 8.30 7.58 13.14
N VAL A 46 9.26 6.82 13.68
CA VAL A 46 9.15 5.37 13.89
C VAL A 46 8.07 5.03 14.91
N VAL A 47 8.01 5.75 16.03
CA VAL A 47 6.97 5.56 17.06
C VAL A 47 5.60 5.90 16.51
N TRP A 48 5.47 6.97 15.72
CA TRP A 48 4.21 7.35 15.08
C TRP A 48 3.79 6.32 14.04
N LEU A 49 4.71 5.82 13.21
CA LEU A 49 4.45 4.77 12.22
C LEU A 49 4.08 3.44 12.89
N ASP A 50 4.68 3.13 14.04
CA ASP A 50 4.34 1.97 14.84
C ASP A 50 2.98 2.12 15.53
N ALA A 51 2.68 3.30 16.07
CA ALA A 51 1.37 3.62 16.63
C ALA A 51 0.26 3.60 15.56
N ALA A 52 0.53 4.09 14.35
CA ALA A 52 -0.38 4.01 13.21
C ALA A 52 -0.58 2.56 12.72
N ARG A 53 0.43 1.69 12.87
CA ARG A 53 0.32 0.26 12.57
C ARG A 53 -0.40 -0.54 13.65
N ARG A 54 -0.37 -0.08 14.90
CA ARG A 54 -1.21 -0.57 15.99
C ARG A 54 -2.62 0.01 15.82
N SER A 55 -3.32 -0.44 14.77
CA SER A 55 -4.77 -0.28 14.66
C SER A 55 -5.47 -0.75 15.95
N PRO A 56 -6.64 -0.20 16.30
CA PRO A 56 -7.45 -0.72 17.40
C PRO A 56 -7.59 -2.23 17.21
N VAL A 57 -7.46 -2.99 18.31
CA VAL A 57 -7.42 -4.45 18.35
C VAL A 57 -8.41 -5.03 17.33
N ASP A 58 -7.91 -5.40 16.15
CA ASP A 58 -8.71 -6.00 15.11
C ASP A 58 -9.19 -7.33 15.68
N VAL A 59 -10.48 -7.40 15.99
CA VAL A 59 -11.07 -8.63 16.47
C VAL A 59 -11.05 -9.59 15.29
N SER A 60 -10.14 -10.55 15.33
CA SER A 60 -10.11 -11.66 14.39
C SER A 60 -11.49 -12.31 14.39
N ALA A 61 -12.15 -12.33 13.24
CA ALA A 61 -13.45 -12.93 13.06
C ALA A 61 -13.33 -14.18 12.17
N ALA A 62 -14.28 -15.11 12.27
CA ALA A 62 -14.30 -16.22 11.34
C ALA A 62 -14.64 -15.67 9.93
N PRO A 63 -13.94 -16.10 8.86
CA PRO A 63 -14.22 -15.63 7.51
C PRO A 63 -15.68 -15.78 7.08
N SER A 64 -16.35 -16.85 7.53
CA SER A 64 -17.77 -17.12 7.28
C SER A 64 -18.72 -16.09 7.92
N ASP A 65 -18.33 -15.49 9.03
CA ASP A 65 -19.14 -14.46 9.70
C ASP A 65 -19.06 -13.14 8.95
N LEU A 66 -17.89 -12.87 8.34
CA LEU A 66 -17.62 -11.67 7.56
C LEU A 66 -18.24 -11.74 6.16
N VAL A 67 -18.10 -12.88 5.49
CA VAL A 67 -18.61 -13.13 4.13
C VAL A 67 -19.44 -14.41 4.16
N PRO A 68 -20.77 -14.32 4.30
CA PRO A 68 -21.65 -15.48 4.47
C PRO A 68 -21.54 -16.53 3.36
N ALA A 69 -21.15 -16.14 2.15
CA ALA A 69 -20.93 -17.08 1.04
C ALA A 69 -19.90 -18.16 1.39
N LEU A 70 -18.87 -17.84 2.19
CA LEU A 70 -17.84 -18.79 2.63
C LEU A 70 -18.38 -19.90 3.56
N ALA A 71 -19.56 -19.70 4.17
CA ALA A 71 -20.23 -20.72 4.97
C ALA A 71 -20.99 -21.75 4.12
N ALA A 72 -21.28 -21.44 2.85
CA ALA A 72 -22.03 -22.32 1.96
C ALA A 72 -21.17 -23.51 1.50
N GLU A 73 -21.81 -24.60 1.08
CA GLU A 73 -21.12 -25.69 0.39
C GLU A 73 -20.66 -25.25 -1.01
N GLN A 74 -19.54 -25.80 -1.47
CA GLN A 74 -19.04 -25.53 -2.82
C GLN A 74 -19.88 -26.27 -3.86
N THR A 75 -20.29 -25.55 -4.89
CA THR A 75 -21.03 -26.05 -6.06
C THR A 75 -20.12 -26.06 -7.30
N ALA A 76 -20.63 -26.57 -8.42
CA ALA A 76 -19.90 -26.54 -9.68
C ALA A 76 -19.61 -25.11 -10.20
N ALA A 77 -20.50 -24.14 -9.91
CA ALA A 77 -20.34 -22.75 -10.32
C ALA A 77 -19.27 -22.00 -9.53
N ASP A 78 -18.84 -22.56 -8.39
CA ASP A 78 -17.83 -21.96 -7.52
C ASP A 78 -16.40 -22.33 -7.93
N ARG A 79 -16.24 -23.22 -8.90
CA ARG A 79 -14.94 -23.69 -9.38
C ARG A 79 -14.39 -22.71 -10.40
N ILE A 80 -13.16 -22.28 -10.17
CA ILE A 80 -12.36 -21.50 -11.11
C ILE A 80 -11.53 -22.50 -11.92
N ALA A 81 -11.25 -22.20 -13.19
CA ALA A 81 -10.41 -23.08 -14.01
C ALA A 81 -8.98 -23.16 -13.44
N ASP A 82 -8.35 -24.34 -13.51
CA ASP A 82 -7.03 -24.58 -12.92
C ASP A 82 -5.95 -23.63 -13.48
N ALA A 83 -6.05 -23.27 -14.77
CA ALA A 83 -5.12 -22.33 -15.42
C ALA A 83 -5.15 -20.92 -14.81
N ASP A 84 -6.31 -20.47 -14.31
CA ASP A 84 -6.47 -19.18 -13.65
C ASP A 84 -5.98 -19.24 -12.19
N LEU A 85 -6.06 -20.41 -11.57
CA LEU A 85 -5.67 -20.66 -10.18
C LEU A 85 -4.15 -20.76 -10.00
N ASP A 86 -3.42 -21.24 -11.01
CA ASP A 86 -1.95 -21.32 -10.97
C ASP A 86 -1.26 -19.96 -10.73
N LEU A 87 -1.99 -18.86 -10.94
CA LEU A 87 -1.50 -17.49 -10.79
C LEU A 87 -1.84 -16.85 -9.43
N ILE A 88 -2.64 -17.52 -8.58
CA ILE A 88 -3.20 -16.92 -7.37
C ILE A 88 -3.07 -17.84 -6.14
N ASP A 89 -2.75 -17.26 -4.98
CA ASP A 89 -2.58 -17.99 -3.71
C ASP A 89 -3.93 -18.26 -3.01
N VAL A 90 -4.87 -18.94 -3.70
CA VAL A 90 -6.21 -19.26 -3.17
C VAL A 90 -6.45 -20.76 -3.19
N VAL A 91 -6.96 -21.29 -2.06
CA VAL A 91 -7.31 -22.70 -1.93
C VAL A 91 -8.59 -22.98 -2.72
N THR A 92 -8.46 -23.75 -3.79
CA THR A 92 -9.51 -24.02 -4.79
C THR A 92 -10.83 -24.56 -4.21
N THR A 93 -10.78 -25.30 -3.10
CA THR A 93 -11.98 -25.88 -2.44
C THR A 93 -12.76 -24.87 -1.60
N THR A 94 -12.16 -23.69 -1.34
CA THR A 94 -12.75 -22.62 -0.54
C THR A 94 -13.42 -21.54 -1.37
N THR A 95 -13.26 -21.58 -2.70
CA THR A 95 -13.82 -20.56 -3.59
C THR A 95 -15.34 -20.63 -3.61
N ARG A 96 -15.99 -19.46 -3.66
CA ARG A 96 -17.44 -19.27 -3.77
C ARG A 96 -17.71 -18.15 -4.74
N ARG A 97 -18.54 -18.39 -5.75
CA ARG A 97 -18.97 -17.39 -6.72
C ARG A 97 -19.98 -16.47 -6.05
N LEU A 98 -19.70 -15.18 -6.13
CA LEU A 98 -20.55 -14.14 -5.58
C LEU A 98 -21.51 -13.59 -6.63
N GLY A 99 -21.08 -13.52 -7.89
CA GLY A 99 -21.91 -13.04 -8.99
C GLY A 99 -21.10 -12.74 -10.25
N THR A 100 -21.78 -12.17 -11.24
CA THR A 100 -21.19 -11.72 -12.51
C THR A 100 -21.59 -10.28 -12.77
N SER A 101 -20.66 -9.48 -13.26
CA SER A 101 -20.90 -8.09 -13.69
C SER A 101 -20.26 -7.81 -15.05
N ALA A 102 -20.30 -6.54 -15.49
CA ALA A 102 -19.57 -6.09 -16.67
C ALA A 102 -18.04 -6.29 -16.55
N TRP A 103 -17.53 -6.42 -15.32
CA TRP A 103 -16.11 -6.61 -15.00
C TRP A 103 -15.72 -8.09 -14.85
N GLY A 104 -16.60 -9.02 -15.20
CA GLY A 104 -16.32 -10.46 -15.18
C GLY A 104 -17.03 -11.22 -14.05
N GLU A 105 -16.50 -12.38 -13.71
CA GLU A 105 -17.01 -13.25 -12.65
C GLU A 105 -16.28 -12.99 -11.33
N HIS A 106 -17.04 -12.83 -10.26
CA HIS A 106 -16.50 -12.49 -8.95
C HIS A 106 -16.59 -13.66 -7.99
N TYR A 107 -15.48 -13.96 -7.33
CA TYR A 107 -15.38 -15.02 -6.35
C TYR A 107 -14.78 -14.51 -5.05
N VAL A 108 -15.12 -15.19 -3.97
CA VAL A 108 -14.38 -15.10 -2.71
C VAL A 108 -13.72 -16.44 -2.44
N GLY A 109 -12.53 -16.43 -1.84
CA GLY A 109 -11.86 -17.64 -1.39
C GLY A 109 -10.95 -17.36 -0.20
N LEU A 110 -10.27 -18.40 0.27
CA LEU A 110 -9.30 -18.33 1.35
C LEU A 110 -7.91 -18.70 0.86
N THR A 111 -6.89 -18.02 1.36
CA THR A 111 -5.50 -18.49 1.24
C THR A 111 -5.25 -19.65 2.21
N ALA A 112 -4.13 -20.37 2.04
CA ALA A 112 -3.71 -21.39 3.00
C ALA A 112 -3.47 -20.81 4.42
N GLY A 113 -3.15 -19.52 4.50
CA GLY A 113 -3.01 -18.78 5.76
C GLY A 113 -4.32 -18.25 6.35
N GLY A 114 -5.47 -18.52 5.73
CA GLY A 114 -6.79 -18.10 6.20
C GLY A 114 -7.14 -16.63 5.92
N ALA A 115 -6.40 -15.95 5.04
CA ALA A 115 -6.79 -14.63 4.56
C ALA A 115 -7.97 -14.74 3.59
N VAL A 116 -8.88 -13.76 3.62
CA VAL A 116 -10.00 -13.67 2.67
C VAL A 116 -9.50 -12.99 1.41
N CYS A 117 -9.81 -13.57 0.26
CA CYS A 117 -9.45 -13.03 -1.05
C CYS A 117 -10.70 -12.78 -1.89
N LEU A 118 -10.77 -11.60 -2.51
CA LEU A 118 -11.67 -11.28 -3.61
C LEU A 118 -10.93 -11.56 -4.92
N LEU A 119 -11.60 -12.26 -5.83
CA LEU A 119 -11.11 -12.60 -7.16
C LEU A 119 -12.09 -12.09 -8.20
N THR A 120 -11.57 -11.51 -9.27
CA THR A 120 -12.34 -11.10 -10.44
C THR A 120 -11.71 -11.73 -11.68
N VAL A 121 -12.46 -12.61 -12.34
CA VAL A 121 -12.03 -13.36 -13.52
C VAL A 121 -12.70 -12.79 -14.75
N VAL A 122 -11.90 -12.28 -15.69
CA VAL A 122 -12.34 -11.84 -17.01
C VAL A 122 -11.82 -12.86 -18.02
N GLU A 123 -12.69 -13.34 -18.91
CA GLU A 123 -12.32 -14.36 -19.88
C GLU A 123 -11.18 -13.86 -20.79
N GLY A 124 -10.07 -14.62 -20.82
CA GLY A 124 -8.89 -14.29 -21.63
C GLY A 124 -7.89 -13.35 -20.94
N ASP A 125 -8.16 -12.91 -19.72
CA ASP A 125 -7.30 -12.02 -18.94
C ASP A 125 -6.81 -12.67 -17.64
N VAL A 126 -5.77 -12.08 -17.04
CA VAL A 126 -5.25 -12.52 -15.74
C VAL A 126 -6.25 -12.15 -14.63
N PRO A 127 -6.61 -13.07 -13.72
CA PRO A 127 -7.50 -12.76 -12.61
C PRO A 127 -6.99 -11.61 -11.74
N GLY A 128 -7.86 -10.63 -11.48
CA GLY A 128 -7.62 -9.62 -10.45
C GLY A 128 -7.79 -10.22 -9.06
N GLN A 129 -6.86 -9.95 -8.14
CA GLN A 129 -6.90 -10.48 -6.77
C GLN A 129 -6.63 -9.39 -5.74
N SER A 130 -7.37 -9.43 -4.64
CA SER A 130 -7.08 -8.65 -3.44
C SER A 130 -7.37 -9.49 -2.20
N CYS A 131 -6.43 -9.52 -1.25
CA CYS A 131 -6.54 -10.34 -0.05
C CYS A 131 -6.21 -9.55 1.21
N ALA A 132 -6.90 -9.88 2.31
CA ALA A 132 -6.63 -9.31 3.61
C ALA A 132 -7.01 -10.29 4.73
N ARG A 133 -6.54 -10.00 5.94
CA ARG A 133 -6.89 -10.77 7.13
C ARG A 133 -8.38 -10.63 7.44
N PRO A 134 -9.03 -11.69 7.97
CA PRO A 134 -10.44 -11.65 8.33
C PRO A 134 -10.64 -10.84 9.62
N THR A 135 -10.87 -9.55 9.47
CA THR A 135 -11.24 -8.64 10.57
C THR A 135 -12.64 -8.08 10.35
N THR A 136 -13.27 -7.54 11.38
CA THR A 136 -14.59 -6.88 11.28
C THR A 136 -14.58 -5.64 10.37
N HIS A 137 -13.40 -5.15 9.97
CA HIS A 137 -13.20 -4.04 9.05
C HIS A 137 -12.70 -4.48 7.67
N LEU A 138 -12.84 -5.77 7.34
CA LEU A 138 -12.43 -6.31 6.05
C LEU A 138 -13.06 -5.51 4.90
N VAL A 139 -12.20 -4.97 4.05
CA VAL A 139 -12.55 -4.34 2.77
C VAL A 139 -11.52 -4.80 1.74
N LEU A 140 -12.00 -5.32 0.62
CA LEU A 140 -11.21 -5.76 -0.51
C LEU A 140 -11.79 -5.12 -1.77
N THR A 141 -10.91 -4.64 -2.65
CA THR A 141 -11.32 -4.11 -3.95
C THR A 141 -10.54 -4.78 -5.07
N THR A 142 -11.14 -4.87 -6.25
CA THR A 142 -10.41 -5.09 -7.50
C THR A 142 -10.61 -3.89 -8.40
N ALA A 143 -9.57 -3.57 -9.17
CA ALA A 143 -9.52 -2.39 -10.02
C ALA A 143 -9.58 -2.77 -11.51
N ASP A 144 -10.03 -1.83 -12.33
CA ASP A 144 -9.94 -1.91 -13.78
C ASP A 144 -8.50 -1.67 -14.30
N VAL A 145 -8.36 -1.68 -15.62
CA VAL A 145 -7.07 -1.45 -16.30
C VAL A 145 -6.46 -0.07 -16.05
N ASP A 146 -7.29 0.91 -15.67
CA ASP A 146 -6.88 2.28 -15.34
C ASP A 146 -6.58 2.45 -13.83
N GLY A 147 -6.73 1.38 -13.04
CA GLY A 147 -6.46 1.36 -11.60
C GLY A 147 -7.61 1.90 -10.76
N ARG A 148 -8.81 2.06 -11.31
CA ARG A 148 -9.99 2.49 -10.56
C ARG A 148 -10.68 1.28 -9.93
N ASP A 149 -11.03 1.39 -8.65
CA ASP A 149 -11.84 0.35 -7.98
C ASP A 149 -13.21 0.19 -8.66
N VAL A 150 -13.51 -1.03 -9.07
CA VAL A 150 -14.74 -1.42 -9.78
C VAL A 150 -15.52 -2.53 -9.09
N VAL A 151 -14.88 -3.30 -8.21
CA VAL A 151 -15.53 -4.31 -7.36
C VAL A 151 -15.10 -4.07 -5.93
N TRP A 152 -16.04 -4.17 -5.00
CA TRP A 152 -15.85 -3.94 -3.58
C TRP A 152 -16.50 -5.07 -2.79
N LEU A 153 -15.71 -5.80 -2.01
CA LEU A 153 -16.18 -6.77 -1.02
C LEU A 153 -15.90 -6.23 0.39
N ALA A 154 -16.90 -6.22 1.26
CA ALA A 154 -16.71 -5.75 2.63
C ALA A 154 -17.33 -6.68 3.67
N ALA A 155 -16.90 -6.57 4.93
CA ALA A 155 -17.61 -7.18 6.05
C ALA A 155 -19.06 -6.66 6.15
N GLN A 156 -19.94 -7.42 6.79
CA GLN A 156 -21.37 -7.08 6.90
C GLN A 156 -21.62 -5.64 7.37
N GLY A 157 -22.56 -4.96 6.71
CA GLY A 157 -23.00 -3.62 7.09
C GLY A 157 -22.06 -2.48 6.69
N ALA A 158 -20.90 -2.77 6.11
CA ALA A 158 -20.05 -1.80 5.45
C ALA A 158 -20.28 -1.85 3.94
N GLY A 159 -20.68 -0.73 3.34
CA GLY A 159 -20.80 -0.59 1.89
C GLY A 159 -20.18 0.73 1.44
N PRO A 160 -19.84 0.89 0.16
CA PRO A 160 -19.34 2.16 -0.35
C PRO A 160 -20.39 3.27 -0.18
N THR A 161 -19.94 4.46 0.24
CA THR A 161 -20.81 5.63 0.46
C THR A 161 -20.96 6.51 -0.78
N ASP A 162 -20.05 6.35 -1.74
CA ASP A 162 -20.00 7.19 -2.94
C ASP A 162 -21.04 6.74 -3.97
N ALA A 163 -21.45 7.66 -4.84
CA ALA A 163 -22.35 7.33 -5.95
C ALA A 163 -21.69 6.39 -6.97
N GLY A 164 -22.53 5.66 -7.71
CA GLY A 164 -22.11 4.78 -8.80
C GLY A 164 -21.80 3.34 -8.40
N TRP A 165 -22.08 2.94 -7.15
CA TRP A 165 -21.97 1.56 -6.72
C TRP A 165 -23.35 0.91 -6.64
N ALA A 166 -23.48 -0.28 -7.24
CA ALA A 166 -24.65 -1.12 -7.17
C ALA A 166 -24.32 -2.40 -6.40
N GLN A 167 -25.22 -2.83 -5.51
CA GLN A 167 -25.03 -4.08 -4.79
C GLN A 167 -25.36 -5.26 -5.73
N LEU A 168 -24.36 -6.13 -5.97
CA LEU A 168 -24.52 -7.31 -6.81
C LEU A 168 -24.93 -8.54 -6.00
N ALA A 169 -24.38 -8.69 -4.81
CA ALA A 169 -24.64 -9.80 -3.89
C ALA A 169 -24.51 -9.33 -2.43
N PRO A 170 -24.87 -10.13 -1.43
CA PRO A 170 -24.54 -9.82 -0.04
C PRO A 170 -23.06 -9.49 0.06
N ASN A 171 -22.76 -8.33 0.62
CA ASN A 171 -21.40 -7.85 0.87
C ASN A 171 -20.55 -7.56 -0.37
N LEU A 172 -21.11 -7.65 -1.58
CA LEU A 172 -20.43 -7.36 -2.84
C LEU A 172 -21.12 -6.21 -3.59
N TRP A 173 -20.34 -5.18 -3.91
CA TRP A 173 -20.76 -4.07 -4.74
C TRP A 173 -19.89 -3.99 -5.98
N VAL A 174 -20.50 -3.57 -7.08
CA VAL A 174 -19.83 -3.32 -8.34
C VAL A 174 -20.15 -1.91 -8.80
N ARG A 175 -19.23 -1.32 -9.52
CA ARG A 175 -19.41 0.00 -10.12
C ARG A 175 -19.95 -0.15 -11.53
N ASP A 176 -21.00 0.60 -11.84
CA ASP A 176 -21.58 0.63 -13.19
C ASP A 176 -20.67 1.35 -14.21
#